data_AF-A0A351MC94-F1
#
_entry.id   AF-A0A351MC94-F1
#
_cell.length_a   1.000
_cell.length_b   1.000
_cell.length_c   1.000
_cell.angle_alpha   90.00
_cell.angle_beta   90.00
_cell.angle_gamma   90.00
#
_symmetry.space_group_name_H-M   'P 1'
#
loop_
_entity.id
_entity.type
_entity.pdbx_description
1 polymer ?
#
loop_
_entity_poly.entity_id
_entity_poly.type
_entity_poly.pdbx_seq_one_letter_code
_entity_poly.pdbx_strand_id
1 'polypeptide(L)'
;MGARFGIGQFFRIWRIQRVLLRHGVHELLLDTPWLQPMRLALSLLPWHWPWYRQRLPRAERLRNALEELGPLFVKFGQTLSTRRDLLPEDIANEFTRLQDRVPPFPGHIARALVEASLERPLAEVFEHFDETPL
;
A
#
# COMPACT_ATOMS: atom_id res chain seq x y z
N MET A 1 16.74 29.61 5.15
CA MET A 1 15.94 28.43 5.55
C MET A 1 16.61 27.19 4.93
N GLY A 2 17.70 26.71 5.52
CA GLY A 2 18.58 25.71 4.92
C GLY A 2 18.23 24.31 5.38
N ALA A 3 17.71 23.48 4.48
CA ALA A 3 17.51 22.06 4.75
C ALA A 3 18.88 21.38 4.92
N ARG A 4 19.19 20.95 6.15
CA ARG A 4 20.37 20.11 6.43
C ARG A 4 20.05 18.71 5.91
N PHE A 5 20.37 18.44 4.65
CA PHE A 5 20.30 17.09 4.08
C PHE A 5 21.34 16.20 4.78
N GLY A 6 20.93 15.53 5.86
CA GLY A 6 21.75 14.55 6.54
C GLY A 6 21.93 13.28 5.69
N ILE A 7 23.11 12.68 5.77
CA ILE A 7 23.51 11.43 5.08
C ILE A 7 22.46 10.31 5.20
N GLY A 8 21.73 10.24 6.32
CA GLY A 8 20.64 9.27 6.51
C GLY A 8 19.45 9.42 5.54
N GLN A 9 19.16 10.62 5.05
CA GLN A 9 18.10 10.85 4.05
C GLN A 9 18.48 10.24 2.70
N PHE A 10 19.76 10.31 2.34
CA PHE A 10 20.28 9.72 1.11
C PHE A 10 20.13 8.20 1.11
N PHE A 11 20.47 7.54 2.22
CA PHE A 11 20.26 6.09 2.38
C PHE A 11 18.79 5.69 2.27
N ARG A 12 17.89 6.51 2.80
CA ARG A 12 16.44 6.26 2.74
C ARG A 12 15.92 6.38 1.31
N ILE A 13 16.33 7.42 0.57
CA ILE A 13 16.00 7.60 -0.85
C ILE A 13 16.56 6.45 -1.68
N TRP A 14 17.81 6.05 -1.43
CA TRP A 14 18.44 4.94 -2.14
C TRP A 14 17.71 3.60 -1.90
N ARG A 15 17.26 3.35 -0.66
CA ARG A 15 16.42 2.19 -0.34
C ARG A 15 15.11 2.22 -1.12
N ILE A 16 14.43 3.36 -1.15
CA ILE A 16 13.15 3.50 -1.89
C ILE A 16 13.38 3.17 -3.37
N GLN A 17 14.38 3.80 -3.99
CA GLN A 17 14.69 3.58 -5.39
C GLN A 17 15.04 2.11 -5.67
N ARG A 18 15.83 1.48 -4.81
CA ARG A 18 16.18 0.06 -4.94
C ARG A 18 14.95 -0.85 -4.89
N VAL A 19 13.99 -0.60 -3.99
CA VAL A 19 12.76 -1.41 -3.88
C VAL A 19 11.84 -1.19 -5.09
N LEU A 20 11.69 0.05 -5.55
CA LEU A 20 10.90 0.35 -6.76
C LEU A 20 11.49 -0.28 -8.02
N LEU A 21 12.81 -0.24 -8.17
CA LEU A 21 13.52 -0.90 -9.27
C LEU A 21 13.38 -2.41 -9.18
N ARG A 22 13.54 -2.99 -7.98
CA ARG A 22 13.32 -4.42 -7.73
C ARG A 22 11.91 -4.83 -8.15
N HIS A 23 10.85 -4.13 -7.77
CA HIS A 23 9.50 -4.58 -8.15
C HIS A 23 9.07 -4.22 -9.58
N GLY A 24 9.95 -3.64 -10.39
CA GLY A 24 9.63 -3.31 -11.78
C GLY A 24 8.65 -2.14 -11.91
N VAL A 25 8.54 -1.27 -10.90
CA VAL A 25 7.63 -0.10 -10.93
C VAL A 25 8.01 0.87 -12.07
N HIS A 26 9.29 0.91 -12.41
CA HIS A 26 9.81 1.70 -13.52
C HIS A 26 9.22 1.26 -14.88
N GLU A 27 8.92 -0.04 -15.08
CA GLU A 27 8.28 -0.53 -16.30
C GLU A 27 6.85 0.03 -16.44
N LEU A 28 6.13 0.10 -15.32
CA LEU A 28 4.77 0.64 -15.24
C LEU A 28 4.72 2.15 -15.52
N LEU A 29 5.65 2.91 -14.95
CA LEU A 29 5.71 4.35 -15.21
C LEU A 29 6.01 4.65 -16.69
N LEU A 30 6.85 3.82 -17.33
CA LEU A 30 7.24 3.96 -18.74
C LEU A 30 6.16 3.54 -19.75
N ASP A 31 5.07 2.91 -19.31
CA ASP A 31 3.87 2.69 -20.12
C ASP A 31 2.91 3.89 -20.13
N THR A 32 3.21 4.94 -19.33
CA THR A 32 2.41 6.16 -19.31
C THR A 32 2.71 7.03 -20.55
N PRO A 33 1.71 7.48 -21.33
CA PRO A 33 1.91 8.12 -22.63
C PRO A 33 2.86 9.34 -22.64
N TRP A 34 2.86 10.15 -21.59
CA TRP A 34 3.66 11.36 -21.50
C TRP A 34 5.15 11.12 -21.18
N LEU A 35 5.52 9.90 -20.77
CA LEU A 35 6.90 9.49 -20.45
C LEU A 35 7.57 8.67 -21.58
N GLN A 36 6.87 8.47 -22.70
CA GLN A 36 7.34 7.68 -23.84
C GLN A 36 8.68 8.13 -24.46
N PRO A 37 9.01 9.42 -24.64
CA PRO A 37 10.30 9.80 -25.22
C PRO A 37 11.47 9.41 -24.31
N MET A 38 11.25 9.37 -22.99
CA MET A 38 12.25 8.93 -22.02
C MET A 38 12.49 7.41 -22.11
N ARG A 39 11.46 6.63 -22.42
CA ARG A 39 11.58 5.17 -22.68
C ARG A 39 12.45 4.88 -23.90
N LEU A 40 12.29 5.64 -24.98
CA LEU A 40 13.11 5.52 -26.18
C LEU A 40 14.59 5.84 -25.89
N ALA A 41 14.84 6.88 -25.09
CA ALA A 41 16.20 7.23 -24.66
C ALA A 41 16.83 6.17 -23.76
N LEU A 42 16.07 5.60 -22.81
CA LEU A 42 16.54 4.53 -21.92
C LEU A 42 16.68 3.16 -22.60
N SER A 43 15.87 2.90 -23.64
CA SER A 43 15.93 1.69 -24.48
C SER A 43 17.24 1.54 -25.25
N LEU A 44 18.04 2.61 -25.39
CA LEU A 44 19.32 2.59 -26.11
C LEU A 44 20.51 2.26 -25.20
N LEU A 45 20.34 2.20 -23.88
CA LEU A 45 21.40 1.84 -22.94
C LEU A 45 21.50 0.32 -22.80
N PRO A 46 22.65 -0.34 -23.03
CA PRO A 46 22.80 -1.81 -22.98
C PRO A 46 22.47 -2.47 -21.61
N TRP A 47 22.13 -1.66 -20.61
CA TRP A 47 21.96 -2.06 -19.22
C TRP A 47 20.51 -2.41 -18.82
N HIS A 48 19.54 -2.34 -19.74
CA HIS A 48 18.15 -2.72 -19.45
C HIS A 48 17.84 -4.20 -19.71
N TRP A 49 18.87 -5.03 -19.98
CA TRP A 49 18.73 -6.48 -20.16
C TRP A 49 18.26 -7.12 -18.84
N PRO A 50 17.18 -7.91 -18.82
CA PRO A 50 16.30 -8.00 -17.66
C PRO A 50 16.81 -8.98 -16.61
N TRP A 51 17.46 -8.49 -15.56
CA TRP A 51 17.89 -9.29 -14.40
C TRP A 51 16.77 -9.55 -13.38
N TYR A 52 15.51 -9.25 -13.70
CA TYR A 52 14.42 -9.44 -12.74
C TYR A 52 13.07 -9.73 -13.39
N ARG A 53 13.01 -10.85 -14.10
CA ARG A 53 11.75 -11.43 -14.57
C ARG A 53 11.00 -12.06 -13.38
N GLN A 54 10.47 -11.25 -12.47
CA GLN A 54 9.52 -11.76 -11.48
C GLN A 54 8.30 -12.30 -12.23
N ARG A 55 7.94 -13.56 -11.97
CA ARG A 55 6.77 -14.21 -12.57
C ARG A 55 5.44 -13.65 -12.06
N LEU A 56 5.46 -12.71 -11.11
CA LEU A 56 4.27 -12.14 -10.49
C LEU A 56 3.60 -11.09 -11.39
N PRO A 57 2.26 -11.03 -11.42
CA PRO A 57 1.51 -9.96 -12.08
C PRO A 57 1.94 -8.56 -11.61
N ARG A 58 1.85 -7.56 -12.48
CA ARG A 58 2.30 -6.18 -12.21
C ARG A 58 1.65 -5.58 -10.96
N ALA A 59 0.36 -5.85 -10.74
CA ALA A 59 -0.40 -5.37 -9.59
C ALA A 59 0.16 -5.93 -8.28
N GLU A 60 0.51 -7.21 -8.26
CA GLU A 60 1.06 -7.89 -7.08
C GLU A 60 2.47 -7.37 -6.77
N ARG A 61 3.28 -7.13 -7.80
CA ARG A 61 4.60 -6.50 -7.62
C ARG A 61 4.48 -5.11 -6.99
N LEU A 62 3.52 -4.30 -7.44
CA LEU A 62 3.27 -2.98 -6.86
C LEU A 62 2.83 -3.07 -5.39
N ARG A 63 1.92 -3.99 -5.06
CA ARG A 63 1.48 -4.23 -3.68
C ARG A 63 2.67 -4.61 -2.79
N ASN A 64 3.47 -5.59 -3.21
CA ASN A 64 4.65 -6.06 -2.49
C ASN A 64 5.71 -4.95 -2.34
N ALA A 65 5.84 -4.05 -3.33
CA ALA A 65 6.71 -2.89 -3.22
C ALA A 65 6.26 -1.96 -2.08
N LEU A 66 4.96 -1.67 -1.98
CA LEU A 66 4.42 -0.81 -0.93
C LEU A 66 4.59 -1.44 0.47
N GLU A 67 4.41 -2.75 0.59
CA GLU A 67 4.67 -3.51 1.82
C GLU A 67 6.16 -3.46 2.22
N GLU A 68 7.09 -3.71 1.28
CA GLU A 68 8.55 -3.69 1.54
C GLU A 68 9.09 -2.28 1.88
N LEU A 69 8.46 -1.25 1.32
CA LEU A 69 8.75 0.15 1.62
C LEU A 69 8.23 0.58 3.02
N GLY A 70 7.25 -0.14 3.55
CA GLY A 70 6.78 -0.03 4.93
C GLY A 70 5.51 0.82 5.12
N PRO A 71 5.16 1.13 6.39
CA PRO A 71 3.81 1.60 6.77
C PRO A 71 3.32 2.86 6.05
N LEU A 72 4.21 3.79 5.72
CA LEU A 72 3.85 5.02 4.98
C LEU A 72 3.36 4.69 3.57
N PHE A 73 4.02 3.75 2.89
CA PHE A 73 3.68 3.36 1.52
C PHE A 73 2.47 2.41 1.50
N VAL A 74 2.29 1.58 2.52
CA VAL A 74 1.05 0.82 2.73
C VAL A 74 -0.15 1.77 2.86
N LYS A 75 -0.06 2.80 3.70
CA LYS A 75 -1.12 3.83 3.82
C LYS A 75 -1.38 4.56 2.51
N PHE A 76 -0.33 4.86 1.74
CA PHE A 76 -0.48 5.44 0.41
C PHE A 76 -1.27 4.51 -0.53
N GLY A 77 -0.94 3.22 -0.56
CA GLY A 77 -1.70 2.22 -1.32
C GLY A 77 -3.15 2.10 -0.88
N GLN A 78 -3.40 2.13 0.43
CA GLN A 78 -4.76 2.16 1.00
C GLN A 78 -5.55 3.39 0.51
N THR A 79 -4.97 4.59 0.57
CA THR A 79 -5.62 5.81 0.05
C THR A 79 -5.87 5.74 -1.46
N LEU A 80 -4.95 5.20 -2.24
CA LEU A 80 -5.16 5.03 -3.68
C LEU A 80 -6.24 3.98 -3.99
N SER A 81 -6.36 2.93 -3.18
CA SER A 81 -7.35 1.87 -3.38
C SER A 81 -8.80 2.37 -3.25
N THR A 82 -9.04 3.46 -2.51
CA THR A 82 -10.36 4.09 -2.43
C THR A 82 -10.68 4.97 -3.64
N ARG A 83 -9.66 5.36 -4.41
CA ARG A 83 -9.74 6.16 -5.64
C ARG A 83 -9.51 5.30 -6.87
N ARG A 84 -10.42 4.33 -7.09
CA ARG A 84 -10.35 3.37 -8.20
C ARG A 84 -10.38 4.02 -9.58
N ASP A 85 -10.86 5.26 -9.68
CA ASP A 85 -10.82 6.09 -10.89
C ASP A 85 -9.40 6.45 -11.34
N LEU A 86 -8.42 6.41 -10.43
CA LEU A 86 -7.03 6.77 -10.69
C LEU A 86 -6.13 5.58 -11.03
N LEU A 87 -6.64 4.35 -10.91
CA LEU A 87 -5.87 3.13 -11.05
C LEU A 87 -6.50 2.19 -12.08
N PRO A 88 -5.69 1.48 -12.87
CA PRO A 88 -6.13 0.29 -13.58
C PRO A 88 -6.82 -0.70 -12.64
N GLU A 89 -7.86 -1.37 -13.13
CA GLU A 89 -8.72 -2.24 -12.33
C GLU A 89 -7.95 -3.34 -11.59
N ASP A 90 -6.94 -3.94 -12.24
CA ASP A 90 -6.08 -4.97 -11.67
C ASP A 90 -5.27 -4.45 -10.47
N ILE A 91 -4.75 -3.23 -10.57
CA ILE A 91 -3.99 -2.58 -9.48
C ILE A 91 -4.91 -2.18 -8.33
N ALA A 92 -6.09 -1.63 -8.63
CA ALA A 92 -7.08 -1.25 -7.61
C ALA A 92 -7.55 -2.47 -6.79
N ASN A 93 -7.84 -3.59 -7.48
CA ASN A 93 -8.22 -4.86 -6.84
C ASN A 93 -7.10 -5.36 -5.92
N GLU A 94 -5.86 -5.32 -6.40
CA GLU A 94 -4.72 -5.82 -5.63
C GLU A 94 -4.41 -4.92 -4.42
N PHE A 95 -4.54 -3.59 -4.56
CA PHE A 95 -4.34 -2.65 -3.46
C PHE A 95 -5.43 -2.73 -2.40
N THR A 96 -6.62 -3.26 -2.72
CA THR A 96 -7.64 -3.56 -1.70
C THR A 96 -7.12 -4.57 -0.68
N ARG A 97 -6.14 -5.41 -1.04
CA ARG A 97 -5.49 -6.34 -0.10
C ARG A 97 -4.55 -5.65 0.89
N LEU A 98 -4.15 -4.41 0.63
CA LEU A 98 -3.42 -3.58 1.60
C LEU A 98 -4.33 -3.04 2.69
N GLN A 99 -5.64 -3.07 2.50
CA GLN A 99 -6.58 -2.66 3.53
C GLN A 99 -6.62 -3.72 4.63
N ASP A 100 -6.67 -3.25 5.88
CA ASP A 100 -6.84 -4.12 7.03
C ASP A 100 -8.21 -4.79 6.94
N ARG A 101 -8.22 -6.06 6.52
CA ARG A 101 -9.34 -6.96 6.76
C ARG A 101 -9.07 -7.67 8.07
N VAL A 102 -9.26 -6.96 9.19
CA VAL A 102 -9.21 -7.59 10.50
C VAL A 102 -10.40 -8.54 10.56
N PRO A 103 -10.20 -9.86 10.73
CA PRO A 103 -11.30 -10.76 10.91
C PRO A 103 -12.11 -10.31 12.14
N PRO A 104 -13.45 -10.39 12.06
CA PRO A 104 -14.27 -10.07 13.21
C PRO A 104 -13.84 -10.90 14.42
N PHE A 105 -13.69 -10.23 15.56
CA PHE A 105 -13.45 -10.90 16.83
C PHE A 105 -14.79 -11.20 17.52
N PRO A 106 -14.85 -12.19 18.43
CA PRO A 106 -16.11 -12.61 19.03
C PRO A 106 -16.87 -11.45 19.72
N GLY A 107 -18.18 -11.32 19.44
CA GLY A 107 -19.02 -10.23 19.94
C GLY A 107 -19.07 -10.10 21.47
N HIS A 108 -19.03 -11.22 22.19
CA HIS A 108 -18.97 -11.20 23.66
C HIS A 108 -17.70 -10.51 24.20
N ILE A 109 -16.58 -10.59 23.47
CA ILE A 109 -15.34 -9.86 23.83
C ILE A 109 -15.54 -8.36 23.58
N ALA A 110 -16.19 -8.00 22.48
CA ALA A 110 -16.51 -6.61 22.17
C ALA A 110 -17.43 -6.01 23.25
N ARG A 111 -18.46 -6.75 23.64
CA ARG A 111 -19.37 -6.39 24.73
C ARG A 111 -18.63 -6.14 26.03
N ALA A 112 -17.80 -7.09 26.47
CA ALA A 112 -17.05 -6.97 27.71
C ALA A 112 -16.08 -5.78 27.72
N LEU A 113 -15.40 -5.52 26.59
CA LEU A 113 -14.53 -4.36 26.43
C LEU A 113 -15.29 -3.03 26.50
N VAL A 114 -16.47 -2.96 25.87
CA VAL A 114 -17.31 -1.77 25.88
C VAL A 114 -17.90 -1.52 27.28
N GLU A 115 -18.43 -2.55 27.95
CA GLU A 115 -18.89 -2.49 29.34
C GLU A 115 -17.78 -2.03 30.29
N ALA A 116 -16.57 -2.58 30.14
CA ALA A 116 -15.41 -2.17 30.93
C ALA A 116 -14.99 -0.72 30.67
N SER A 117 -15.10 -0.25 29.43
CA SER A 117 -14.75 1.14 29.06
C SER A 117 -15.79 2.16 29.52
N LEU A 118 -17.05 1.74 29.65
CA LEU A 118 -18.18 2.58 30.08
C LEU A 118 -18.47 2.48 31.58
N GLU A 119 -17.81 1.53 32.28
CA GLU A 119 -18.05 1.19 33.68
C GLU A 119 -19.52 0.86 34.01
N ARG A 120 -20.30 0.47 32.99
CA ARG A 120 -21.74 0.27 33.08
C ARG A 120 -22.20 -0.86 32.15
N PRO A 121 -23.24 -1.62 32.51
CA PRO A 121 -23.84 -2.63 31.64
C PRO A 121 -24.32 -2.01 30.31
N LEU A 122 -24.11 -2.70 29.20
CA LEU A 122 -24.53 -2.23 27.88
C LEU A 122 -26.04 -1.99 27.79
N ALA A 123 -26.83 -2.80 28.50
CA ALA A 123 -28.29 -2.68 28.57
C ALA A 123 -28.78 -1.39 29.24
N GLU A 124 -27.93 -0.67 29.98
CA GLU A 124 -28.28 0.61 30.58
C GLU A 124 -27.92 1.82 29.72
N VAL A 125 -27.05 1.63 28.73
CA VAL A 125 -26.48 2.71 27.90
C VAL A 125 -27.05 2.67 26.48
N PHE A 126 -27.33 1.46 25.96
CA PHE A 126 -27.83 1.24 24.61
C PHE A 126 -29.17 0.50 24.65
N GLU A 127 -30.10 0.91 23.76
CA GLU A 127 -31.40 0.25 23.60
C GLU A 127 -31.26 -1.12 22.91
N HIS A 128 -30.30 -1.25 21.99
CA HIS A 128 -29.96 -2.51 21.32
C HIS A 128 -28.47 -2.57 21.02
N PHE A 129 -27.88 -3.77 21.19
CA PHE A 129 -26.49 -4.04 20.85
C PHE A 129 -26.42 -5.41 20.15
N ASP A 130 -25.95 -5.42 18.90
CA ASP A 130 -25.75 -6.64 18.12
C ASP A 130 -24.32 -7.14 18.35
N GLU A 131 -24.20 -8.38 18.82
CA GLU A 131 -22.92 -9.06 19.02
C GLU A 131 -22.38 -9.67 17.71
N THR A 132 -23.13 -9.57 16.61
CA THR A 132 -22.72 -10.02 15.28
C THR A 132 -22.00 -8.89 14.54
N PRO A 133 -20.68 -9.00 14.30
CA PRO A 133 -19.95 -7.98 13.55
C PRO A 133 -20.34 -7.95 12.07
N LEU A 134 -20.41 -6.74 11.51
CA LEU A 134 -20.84 -6.42 10.13
C LEU A 134 -19.73 -6.64 9.07
#